data_AF-A0A939HJD7-F1
#
_entry.id   AF-A0A939HJD7-F1
#
_cell.length_a   1.000
_cell.length_b   1.000
_cell.length_c   1.000
_cell.angle_alpha   90.00
_cell.angle_beta   90.00
_cell.angle_gamma   90.00
#
_symmetry.space_group_name_H-M   'P 1'
#
loop_
_entity.id
_entity.type
_entity.pdbx_description
1 polymer ?
#
loop_
_entity_poly.entity_id
_entity_poly.type
_entity_poly.pdbx_seq_one_letter_code
_entity_poly.pdbx_strand_id
1 'polypeptide(L)'
;MRPKPYHFRSIPTLWVDYVSGRGVFSNGQAVRPKIGERRKNPNLLDMLDTAAEVGAERIMFTGTVPVNDREVRHWLLVQTPGWNAGWIDQAGQMVGHWLGTPVTGRFERVATGQRVEVRTAAEWFGSTPLNPEQARQAWDATAFLVGEAFRGQHLGKTPAATGTNLWAVSLPAGLDLEQVTDDIAQELHRTSGQHHLEHLVGGLSFAAHEDCVPLVDPVVLPRLETFAYVDGRFMYASLCRELGVGPGVRLNRADTVDLLDRDPYARARVLVRFKVPDTWNHAGILGVRHARAEEGWYYPNRPGAVGETWADTAELHVARKAGWLIDPIESVAFTKTTTSEGGRVVVRPLDTFA
;
A
#
# COMPACT_ATOMS: atom_id res chain seq x y z
N MET A 1 13.20 -15.04 9.44
CA MET A 1 13.40 -15.64 8.10
C MET A 1 12.90 -14.72 6.97
N ARG A 2 13.78 -14.41 6.00
CA ARG A 2 13.44 -13.67 4.77
C ARG A 2 12.29 -14.34 3.99
N PRO A 3 11.30 -13.58 3.47
CA PRO A 3 10.31 -14.11 2.53
C PRO A 3 10.99 -14.60 1.25
N LYS A 4 10.63 -15.80 0.79
CA LYS A 4 11.17 -16.36 -0.45
C LYS A 4 10.67 -15.56 -1.67
N PRO A 5 11.56 -14.95 -2.48
CA PRO A 5 11.15 -14.33 -3.73
C PRO A 5 10.56 -15.34 -4.70
N TYR A 6 9.58 -14.88 -5.47
CA TYR A 6 8.97 -15.60 -6.59
C TYR A 6 9.49 -15.03 -7.90
N HIS A 7 9.74 -15.92 -8.86
CA HIS A 7 9.96 -15.52 -10.25
C HIS A 7 8.64 -15.62 -11.01
N PHE A 8 8.03 -14.48 -11.26
CA PHE A 8 6.82 -14.41 -12.07
C PHE A 8 7.17 -14.59 -13.55
N ARG A 9 6.30 -15.27 -14.28
CA ARG A 9 6.34 -15.30 -15.75
C ARG A 9 5.36 -14.27 -16.31
N SER A 10 5.61 -13.82 -17.54
CA SER A 10 4.61 -13.06 -18.30
C SER A 10 3.32 -13.87 -18.46
N ILE A 11 2.19 -13.22 -18.21
CA ILE A 11 0.85 -13.81 -18.33
C ILE A 11 0.24 -13.31 -19.64
N PRO A 12 -0.06 -14.19 -20.61
CA PRO A 12 -0.76 -13.83 -21.83
C PRO A 12 -2.10 -13.16 -21.49
N THR A 13 -2.20 -11.86 -21.74
CA THR A 13 -3.28 -11.00 -21.28
C THR A 13 -4.01 -10.41 -22.47
N LEU A 14 -5.33 -10.56 -22.47
CA LEU A 14 -6.22 -9.87 -23.37
C LEU A 14 -6.78 -8.62 -22.66
N TRP A 15 -6.46 -7.44 -23.18
CA TRP A 15 -7.00 -6.17 -22.71
C TRP A 15 -8.26 -5.87 -23.51
N VAL A 16 -9.39 -5.61 -22.86
CA VAL A 16 -10.69 -5.52 -23.55
C VAL A 16 -11.51 -4.38 -22.97
N ASP A 17 -12.20 -3.63 -23.82
CA ASP A 17 -13.28 -2.74 -23.37
C ASP A 17 -14.51 -3.58 -22.99
N TYR A 18 -15.02 -3.38 -21.77
CA TYR A 18 -16.11 -4.21 -21.24
C TYR A 18 -17.37 -4.17 -22.10
N VAL A 19 -17.71 -3.01 -22.67
CA VAL A 19 -18.99 -2.81 -23.39
C VAL A 19 -18.92 -3.31 -24.82
N SER A 20 -17.87 -2.95 -25.55
CA SER A 20 -17.72 -3.30 -26.97
C SER A 20 -17.06 -4.65 -27.20
N GLY A 21 -16.31 -5.16 -26.22
CA GLY A 21 -15.50 -6.37 -26.32
C GLY A 21 -14.31 -6.28 -27.29
N ARG A 22 -14.05 -5.10 -27.87
CA ARG A 22 -12.85 -4.88 -28.68
C ARG A 22 -11.64 -4.82 -27.77
N GLY A 23 -10.57 -5.46 -28.19
CA GLY A 23 -9.39 -5.59 -27.35
C GLY A 23 -8.09 -5.68 -28.12
N VAL A 24 -7.02 -5.81 -27.35
CA VAL A 24 -5.67 -6.04 -27.84
C VAL A 24 -5.01 -7.12 -26.98
N PHE A 25 -4.31 -8.04 -27.62
CA PHE A 25 -3.57 -9.08 -26.93
C PHE A 25 -2.19 -8.58 -26.49
N SER A 26 -1.52 -9.29 -25.58
CA SER A 26 -0.20 -8.89 -25.05
C SER A 26 0.84 -8.56 -26.12
N ASN A 27 0.78 -9.20 -27.28
CA ASN A 27 1.69 -8.96 -28.41
C ASN A 27 1.31 -7.74 -29.29
N GLY A 28 0.29 -6.96 -28.90
CA GLY A 28 -0.21 -5.82 -29.67
C GLY A 28 -1.20 -6.18 -30.78
N GLN A 29 -1.52 -7.46 -30.98
CA GLN A 29 -2.50 -7.87 -31.98
C GLN A 29 -3.90 -7.40 -31.58
N ALA A 30 -4.58 -6.69 -32.49
CA ALA A 30 -5.98 -6.34 -32.31
C ALA A 30 -6.87 -7.59 -32.30
N VAL A 31 -7.78 -7.68 -31.33
CA VAL A 31 -8.69 -8.81 -31.14
C VAL A 31 -10.12 -8.30 -31.23
N ARG A 32 -10.92 -8.98 -32.07
CA ARG A 32 -12.36 -8.73 -32.20
C ARG A 32 -13.13 -9.72 -31.34
N PRO A 33 -14.22 -9.29 -30.68
CA PRO A 33 -15.02 -10.18 -29.86
C PRO A 33 -15.72 -11.24 -30.70
N LYS A 34 -15.76 -12.46 -30.19
CA LYS A 34 -16.61 -13.54 -30.72
C LYS A 34 -18.01 -13.39 -30.18
N ILE A 35 -18.83 -12.61 -30.86
CA ILE A 35 -20.20 -12.33 -30.43
C ILE A 35 -21.12 -13.47 -30.89
N GLY A 36 -21.84 -14.09 -29.96
CA GLY A 36 -22.85 -15.09 -30.29
C GLY A 36 -23.97 -14.55 -31.20
N GLU A 37 -24.62 -15.47 -31.91
CA GLU A 37 -25.69 -15.13 -32.86
C GLU A 37 -26.77 -14.26 -32.20
N ARG A 38 -27.21 -13.20 -32.92
CA ARG A 38 -28.28 -12.25 -32.52
C ARG A 38 -27.92 -11.18 -31.48
N ARG A 39 -26.69 -11.10 -30.99
CA ARG A 39 -26.26 -10.02 -30.06
C ARG A 39 -25.46 -8.92 -30.78
N LYS A 40 -25.65 -7.67 -30.37
CA LYS A 40 -24.86 -6.52 -30.84
C LYS A 40 -23.60 -6.28 -30.01
N ASN A 41 -23.67 -6.55 -28.70
CA ASN A 41 -22.57 -6.42 -27.76
C ASN A 41 -22.26 -7.78 -27.13
N PRO A 42 -20.98 -8.08 -26.85
CA PRO A 42 -20.58 -9.33 -26.21
C PRO A 42 -20.97 -9.37 -24.74
N ASN A 43 -21.23 -10.57 -24.23
CA ASN A 43 -21.34 -10.83 -22.79
C ASN A 43 -20.06 -11.49 -22.25
N LEU A 44 -20.06 -11.86 -20.96
CA LEU A 44 -18.91 -12.52 -20.34
C LEU A 44 -18.52 -13.84 -21.01
N LEU A 45 -19.48 -14.66 -21.45
CA LEU A 45 -19.21 -15.90 -22.17
C LEU A 45 -18.47 -15.63 -23.49
N ASP A 46 -18.97 -14.67 -24.28
CA ASP A 46 -18.37 -14.25 -25.54
C ASP A 46 -16.90 -13.80 -25.31
N MET A 47 -16.64 -13.12 -24.18
CA MET A 47 -15.29 -12.67 -23.79
C MET A 47 -14.37 -13.81 -23.36
N LEU A 48 -14.89 -14.77 -22.59
CA LEU A 48 -14.13 -15.96 -22.20
C LEU A 48 -13.75 -16.81 -23.41
N ASP A 49 -14.68 -17.00 -24.35
CA ASP A 49 -14.41 -17.75 -25.58
C ASP A 49 -13.42 -17.02 -26.49
N THR A 50 -13.52 -15.69 -26.59
CA THR A 50 -12.55 -14.85 -27.30
C THR A 50 -11.14 -14.99 -26.69
N ALA A 51 -11.04 -14.91 -25.36
CA ALA A 51 -9.78 -15.09 -24.64
C ALA A 51 -9.19 -16.48 -24.85
N ALA A 52 -10.02 -17.52 -24.81
CA ALA A 52 -9.59 -18.89 -25.06
C ALA A 52 -9.00 -19.07 -26.46
N GLU A 53 -9.65 -18.50 -27.48
CA GLU A 53 -9.26 -18.60 -28.89
C GLU A 53 -7.89 -17.96 -29.18
N VAL A 54 -7.61 -16.81 -28.56
CA VAL A 54 -6.29 -16.15 -28.69
C VAL A 54 -5.25 -16.68 -27.70
N GLY A 55 -5.58 -17.69 -26.90
CA GLY A 55 -4.66 -18.28 -25.92
C GLY A 55 -4.37 -17.38 -24.71
N ALA A 56 -5.27 -16.45 -24.38
CA ALA A 56 -5.14 -15.63 -23.19
C ALA A 56 -5.39 -16.45 -21.92
N GLU A 57 -4.59 -16.19 -20.89
CA GLU A 57 -4.77 -16.72 -19.54
C GLU A 57 -5.43 -15.70 -18.61
N ARG A 58 -5.50 -14.44 -19.05
CA ARG A 58 -6.07 -13.33 -18.28
C ARG A 58 -6.81 -12.36 -19.19
N ILE A 59 -7.98 -11.91 -18.75
CA ILE A 59 -8.69 -10.76 -19.31
C ILE A 59 -8.54 -9.59 -18.34
N MET A 60 -8.13 -8.44 -18.86
CA MET A 60 -8.12 -7.16 -18.15
C MET A 60 -9.18 -6.25 -18.77
N PHE A 61 -10.31 -6.10 -18.10
CA PHE A 61 -11.37 -5.19 -18.56
C PHE A 61 -11.01 -3.73 -18.32
N THR A 62 -11.30 -2.93 -19.33
CA THR A 62 -11.21 -1.47 -19.39
C THR A 62 -12.60 -0.87 -19.60
N GLY A 63 -12.70 0.46 -19.55
CA GLY A 63 -13.98 1.16 -19.72
C GLY A 63 -14.92 1.00 -18.52
N THR A 64 -16.22 1.05 -18.78
CA THR A 64 -17.25 1.04 -17.72
C THR A 64 -17.60 -0.39 -17.32
N VAL A 65 -16.81 -0.96 -16.40
CA VAL A 65 -17.12 -2.26 -15.78
C VAL A 65 -18.24 -2.07 -14.74
N PRO A 66 -19.23 -2.98 -14.64
CA PRO A 66 -20.30 -2.86 -13.67
C PRO A 66 -19.76 -2.81 -12.25
N VAL A 67 -20.31 -1.91 -11.44
CA VAL A 67 -19.98 -1.79 -10.02
C VAL A 67 -20.37 -3.07 -9.29
N ASN A 68 -19.58 -3.39 -8.26
CA ASN A 68 -19.87 -4.47 -7.33
C ASN A 68 -20.93 -4.00 -6.33
N ASP A 69 -22.19 -4.06 -6.75
CA ASP A 69 -23.36 -3.76 -5.91
C ASP A 69 -23.89 -5.07 -5.32
N ARG A 70 -24.07 -5.08 -3.99
CA ARG A 70 -24.55 -6.26 -3.23
C ARG A 70 -26.04 -6.52 -3.41
N GLU A 71 -26.80 -5.57 -3.93
CA GLU A 71 -28.25 -5.70 -4.14
C GLU A 71 -28.61 -6.38 -5.47
N VAL A 72 -27.66 -6.49 -6.40
CA VAL A 72 -27.84 -7.13 -7.70
C VAL A 72 -26.90 -8.32 -7.87
N ARG A 73 -27.30 -9.31 -8.68
CA ARG A 73 -26.43 -10.45 -9.00
C ARG A 73 -25.15 -9.95 -9.66
N HIS A 74 -24.00 -10.29 -9.06
CA HIS A 74 -22.70 -9.88 -9.58
C HIS A 74 -22.48 -10.41 -11.01
N TRP A 75 -21.94 -9.56 -11.88
CA TRP A 75 -21.70 -9.84 -13.31
C TRP A 75 -20.76 -11.02 -13.60
N LEU A 76 -19.97 -11.48 -12.61
CA LEU A 76 -19.13 -12.68 -12.73
C LEU A 76 -19.90 -13.97 -12.45
N LEU A 77 -21.05 -13.88 -11.79
CA LEU A 77 -21.88 -15.03 -11.44
C LEU A 77 -22.91 -15.34 -12.53
N VAL A 78 -22.81 -14.75 -13.72
CA VAL A 78 -23.70 -15.06 -14.85
C VAL A 78 -23.43 -16.48 -15.36
N GLN A 79 -24.40 -17.07 -16.06
CA GLN A 79 -24.21 -18.40 -16.64
C GLN A 79 -23.17 -18.34 -17.78
N THR A 80 -22.14 -19.17 -17.68
CA THR A 80 -21.08 -19.34 -18.68
C THR A 80 -20.99 -20.81 -19.10
N PRO A 81 -21.88 -21.30 -19.98
CA PRO A 81 -21.84 -22.68 -20.45
C PRO A 81 -20.47 -23.06 -21.01
N GLY A 82 -19.97 -24.26 -20.67
CA GLY A 82 -18.64 -24.72 -21.07
C GLY A 82 -17.48 -24.23 -20.19
N TRP A 83 -17.78 -23.48 -19.12
CA TRP A 83 -16.81 -22.98 -18.16
C TRP A 83 -17.22 -23.30 -16.72
N ASN A 84 -16.29 -23.83 -15.94
CA ASN A 84 -16.40 -24.02 -14.50
C ASN A 84 -16.01 -22.72 -13.77
N ALA A 85 -16.70 -22.42 -12.67
CA ALA A 85 -16.35 -21.31 -11.78
C ALA A 85 -15.28 -21.75 -10.78
N GLY A 86 -14.03 -21.38 -11.05
CA GLY A 86 -12.85 -21.78 -10.27
C GLY A 86 -12.25 -23.11 -10.73
N TRP A 87 -11.20 -23.51 -10.02
CA TRP A 87 -10.48 -24.77 -10.22
C TRP A 87 -9.81 -25.22 -8.91
N ILE A 88 -9.29 -26.44 -8.87
CA ILE A 88 -8.43 -26.91 -7.77
C ILE A 88 -6.99 -26.47 -8.05
N ASP A 89 -6.38 -25.77 -7.09
CA ASP A 89 -4.99 -25.34 -7.16
C ASP A 89 -4.00 -26.48 -6.80
N GLN A 90 -2.71 -26.17 -6.84
CA GLN A 90 -1.65 -27.16 -6.57
C GLN A 90 -1.65 -27.66 -5.11
N ALA A 91 -2.26 -26.92 -4.19
CA ALA A 91 -2.40 -27.31 -2.78
C ALA A 91 -3.68 -28.13 -2.54
N GLY A 92 -4.43 -28.47 -3.59
CA GLY A 92 -5.69 -29.19 -3.48
C GLY A 92 -6.86 -28.31 -3.02
N GLN A 93 -6.70 -26.98 -3.00
CA GLN A 93 -7.74 -26.05 -2.57
C GLN A 93 -8.56 -25.54 -3.76
N MET A 94 -9.88 -25.46 -3.57
CA MET A 94 -10.77 -24.83 -4.55
C MET A 94 -10.57 -23.32 -4.55
N VAL A 95 -10.15 -22.77 -5.69
CA VAL A 95 -10.01 -21.32 -5.90
C VAL A 95 -11.13 -20.79 -6.79
N GLY A 96 -12.19 -20.29 -6.14
CA GLY A 96 -13.35 -19.68 -6.79
C GLY A 96 -13.17 -18.20 -7.15
N HIS A 97 -14.25 -17.53 -7.54
CA HIS A 97 -14.24 -16.09 -7.76
C HIS A 97 -13.98 -15.31 -6.45
N TRP A 98 -13.32 -14.16 -6.55
CA TRP A 98 -13.24 -13.16 -5.49
C TRP A 98 -14.12 -11.97 -5.86
N LEU A 99 -15.24 -11.83 -5.17
CA LEU A 99 -16.23 -10.77 -5.42
C LEU A 99 -15.97 -9.53 -4.55
N GLY A 100 -14.81 -9.42 -3.91
CA GLY A 100 -14.40 -8.19 -3.21
C GLY A 100 -13.86 -7.15 -4.19
N THR A 101 -13.26 -6.09 -3.64
CA THR A 101 -12.53 -5.08 -4.42
C THR A 101 -11.02 -5.24 -4.17
N PRO A 102 -10.18 -5.43 -5.19
CA PRO A 102 -10.51 -5.55 -6.62
C PRO A 102 -11.15 -6.92 -6.94
N VAL A 103 -12.06 -6.93 -7.92
CA VAL A 103 -12.78 -8.14 -8.33
C VAL A 103 -11.88 -9.12 -9.09
N THR A 104 -12.06 -10.43 -8.91
CA THR A 104 -11.36 -11.46 -9.69
C THR A 104 -12.27 -12.63 -10.04
N GLY A 105 -12.61 -12.76 -11.32
CA GLY A 105 -13.23 -13.95 -11.90
C GLY A 105 -12.19 -15.01 -12.19
N ARG A 106 -12.58 -16.28 -12.03
CA ARG A 106 -11.73 -17.46 -12.23
C ARG A 106 -12.53 -18.50 -12.97
N PHE A 107 -12.17 -18.77 -14.23
CA PHE A 107 -12.92 -19.66 -15.09
C PHE A 107 -12.00 -20.76 -15.63
N GLU A 108 -12.46 -22.00 -15.61
CA GLU A 108 -11.76 -23.13 -16.22
C GLU A 108 -12.63 -23.74 -17.31
N ARG A 109 -12.09 -23.82 -18.54
CA ARG A 109 -12.81 -24.32 -19.70
C ARG A 109 -12.97 -25.84 -19.59
N VAL A 110 -14.21 -26.32 -19.59
CA VAL A 110 -14.54 -27.74 -19.38
C VAL A 110 -13.87 -28.64 -20.42
N ALA A 111 -13.84 -28.22 -21.68
CA ALA A 111 -13.35 -29.04 -22.78
C ALA A 111 -11.81 -29.21 -22.81
N THR A 112 -11.06 -28.26 -22.25
CA THR A 112 -9.59 -28.21 -22.42
C THR A 112 -8.82 -28.06 -21.11
N GLY A 113 -9.50 -27.75 -20.00
CA GLY A 113 -8.86 -27.35 -18.74
C GLY A 113 -8.18 -25.98 -18.79
N GLN A 114 -8.34 -25.21 -19.88
CA GLN A 114 -7.74 -23.89 -20.00
C GLN A 114 -8.31 -22.94 -18.94
N ARG A 115 -7.43 -22.25 -18.21
CA ARG A 115 -7.80 -21.33 -17.14
C ARG A 115 -7.71 -19.89 -17.60
N VAL A 116 -8.73 -19.10 -17.29
CA VAL A 116 -8.80 -17.67 -17.57
C VAL A 116 -9.17 -16.92 -16.29
N GLU A 117 -8.30 -16.01 -15.86
CA GLU A 117 -8.63 -15.03 -14.82
C GLU A 117 -9.24 -13.77 -15.45
N VAL A 118 -10.33 -13.28 -14.88
CA VAL A 118 -11.01 -12.06 -15.33
C VAL A 118 -10.83 -10.98 -14.27
N ARG A 119 -10.19 -9.89 -14.65
CA ARG A 119 -9.82 -8.79 -13.75
C ARG A 119 -10.10 -7.45 -14.42
N THR A 120 -9.81 -6.35 -13.72
CA THR A 120 -9.99 -4.99 -14.26
C THR A 120 -8.66 -4.28 -14.33
N ALA A 121 -8.44 -3.48 -15.38
CA ALA A 121 -7.25 -2.65 -15.51
C ALA A 121 -7.16 -1.61 -14.37
N ALA A 122 -8.30 -1.22 -13.80
CA ALA A 122 -8.39 -0.33 -12.65
C ALA A 122 -7.68 -0.88 -11.40
N GLU A 123 -7.51 -2.20 -11.29
CA GLU A 123 -6.69 -2.78 -10.22
C GLU A 123 -5.25 -2.27 -10.26
N TRP A 124 -4.71 -2.02 -11.44
CA TRP A 124 -3.32 -1.57 -11.64
C TRP A 124 -3.21 -0.06 -11.83
N PHE A 125 -4.18 0.56 -12.51
CA PHE A 125 -4.09 1.95 -12.97
C PHE A 125 -5.11 2.88 -12.33
N GLY A 126 -5.83 2.40 -11.31
CA GLY A 126 -6.84 3.16 -10.57
C GLY A 126 -8.03 3.57 -11.44
N SER A 127 -8.58 4.75 -11.18
CA SER A 127 -9.73 5.30 -11.90
C SER A 127 -9.37 5.96 -13.24
N THR A 128 -8.12 5.85 -13.70
CA THR A 128 -7.68 6.43 -14.97
C THR A 128 -8.48 5.80 -16.12
N PRO A 129 -9.22 6.59 -16.93
CA PRO A 129 -9.97 6.06 -18.05
C PRO A 129 -9.00 5.65 -19.16
N LEU A 130 -8.77 4.34 -19.29
CA LEU A 130 -7.90 3.76 -20.30
C LEU A 130 -8.74 2.95 -21.29
N ASN A 131 -8.42 3.06 -22.57
CA ASN A 131 -8.84 2.08 -23.56
C ASN A 131 -7.91 0.84 -23.53
N PRO A 132 -8.24 -0.27 -24.22
CA PRO A 132 -7.43 -1.49 -24.21
C PRO A 132 -5.96 -1.30 -24.58
N GLU A 133 -5.69 -0.50 -25.61
CA GLU A 133 -4.32 -0.24 -26.08
C GLU A 133 -3.53 0.59 -25.08
N GLN A 134 -4.14 1.62 -24.51
CA GLN A 134 -3.51 2.42 -23.45
C GLN A 134 -3.23 1.59 -22.20
N ALA A 135 -4.15 0.70 -21.80
CA ALA A 135 -3.94 -0.19 -20.66
C ALA A 135 -2.81 -1.20 -20.90
N ARG A 136 -2.70 -1.76 -22.11
CA ARG A 136 -1.58 -2.61 -22.53
C ARG A 136 -0.25 -1.84 -22.49
N GLN A 137 -0.20 -0.64 -23.08
CA GLN A 137 0.99 0.19 -23.09
C GLN A 137 1.42 0.62 -21.68
N ALA A 138 0.47 0.97 -20.81
CA ALA A 138 0.74 1.28 -19.41
C ALA A 138 1.31 0.07 -18.67
N TRP A 139 0.79 -1.13 -18.93
CA TRP A 139 1.34 -2.38 -18.40
C TRP A 139 2.76 -2.63 -18.87
N ASP A 140 3.03 -2.48 -20.17
CA ASP A 140 4.35 -2.70 -20.75
C ASP A 140 5.37 -1.71 -20.19
N ALA A 141 5.00 -0.42 -20.08
CA ALA A 141 5.84 0.60 -19.46
C ALA A 141 6.13 0.28 -17.99
N THR A 142 5.11 -0.16 -17.23
CA THR A 142 5.27 -0.57 -15.83
C THR A 142 6.19 -1.79 -15.71
N ALA A 143 5.99 -2.80 -16.56
CA ALA A 143 6.80 -4.02 -16.58
C ALA A 143 8.25 -3.73 -16.96
N PHE A 144 8.47 -2.84 -17.93
CA PHE A 144 9.79 -2.38 -18.34
C PHE A 144 10.51 -1.66 -17.19
N LEU A 145 9.86 -0.67 -16.56
CA LEU A 145 10.45 0.09 -15.45
C LEU A 145 10.77 -0.81 -14.25
N VAL A 146 9.89 -1.76 -13.92
CA VAL A 146 10.15 -2.75 -12.87
C VAL A 146 11.31 -3.66 -13.24
N GLY A 147 11.38 -4.14 -14.49
CA GLY A 147 12.47 -4.99 -14.95
C GLY A 147 13.82 -4.30 -14.94
N GLU A 148 13.86 -3.00 -15.26
CA GLU A 148 15.07 -2.17 -15.20
C GLU A 148 15.52 -1.94 -13.75
N ALA A 149 14.58 -1.57 -12.85
CA ALA A 149 14.88 -1.32 -11.44
C ALA A 149 15.20 -2.62 -10.67
N PHE A 150 14.60 -3.74 -11.05
CA PHE A 150 14.77 -5.05 -10.41
C PHE A 150 15.04 -6.12 -11.47
N ARG A 151 16.32 -6.25 -11.86
CA ARG A 151 16.75 -7.15 -12.93
C ARG A 151 16.17 -8.56 -12.77
N GLY A 152 15.52 -9.05 -13.83
CA GLY A 152 14.92 -10.38 -13.88
C GLY A 152 13.60 -10.53 -13.11
N GLN A 153 13.02 -9.43 -12.63
CA GLN A 153 11.67 -9.41 -12.06
C GLN A 153 10.62 -9.05 -13.11
N HIS A 154 9.45 -9.64 -12.95
CA HIS A 154 8.28 -9.38 -13.79
C HIS A 154 7.11 -8.96 -12.91
N LEU A 155 6.07 -8.39 -13.52
CA LEU A 155 4.83 -8.09 -12.82
C LEU A 155 4.11 -9.38 -12.45
N GLY A 156 3.68 -9.46 -11.20
CA GLY A 156 2.82 -10.54 -10.71
C GLY A 156 1.37 -10.39 -11.21
N LYS A 157 0.47 -11.19 -10.61
CA LYS A 157 -0.96 -11.11 -10.94
C LYS A 157 -1.60 -9.80 -10.50
N THR A 158 -1.21 -9.31 -9.32
CA THR A 158 -1.73 -8.11 -8.65
C THR A 158 -0.60 -7.12 -8.36
N PRO A 159 -0.90 -5.80 -8.20
CA PRO A 159 0.09 -4.83 -7.74
C PRO A 159 0.67 -5.20 -6.38
N ALA A 160 -0.18 -5.67 -5.45
CA ALA A 160 0.24 -6.06 -4.11
C ALA A 160 1.21 -7.25 -4.13
N ALA A 161 0.93 -8.30 -4.90
CA ALA A 161 1.83 -9.45 -5.03
C ALA A 161 3.16 -9.06 -5.67
N THR A 162 3.13 -8.10 -6.61
CA THR A 162 4.33 -7.53 -7.21
C THR A 162 5.14 -6.77 -6.16
N GLY A 163 4.52 -5.84 -5.44
CA GLY A 163 5.18 -5.05 -4.38
C GLY A 163 5.79 -5.94 -3.29
N THR A 164 5.05 -6.93 -2.78
CA THR A 164 5.56 -7.90 -1.80
C THR A 164 6.76 -8.68 -2.33
N ASN A 165 6.72 -9.09 -3.60
CA ASN A 165 7.84 -9.78 -4.22
C ASN A 165 9.06 -8.88 -4.39
N LEU A 166 8.88 -7.66 -4.89
CA LEU A 166 9.96 -6.68 -5.04
C LEU A 166 10.60 -6.33 -3.68
N TRP A 167 9.78 -6.21 -2.64
CA TRP A 167 10.25 -6.08 -1.26
C TRP A 167 11.11 -7.29 -0.86
N ALA A 168 10.63 -8.52 -1.06
CA ALA A 168 11.39 -9.73 -0.75
C ALA A 168 12.70 -9.84 -1.56
N VAL A 169 12.70 -9.45 -2.83
CA VAL A 169 13.88 -9.42 -3.72
C VAL A 169 14.91 -8.42 -3.22
N SER A 170 14.47 -7.26 -2.73
CA SER A 170 15.35 -6.20 -2.24
C SER A 170 16.08 -6.53 -0.93
N LEU A 171 15.63 -7.55 -0.19
CA LEU A 171 16.29 -7.98 1.03
C LEU A 171 17.56 -8.80 0.74
N PRO A 172 18.64 -8.66 1.53
CA PRO A 172 19.85 -9.48 1.39
C PRO A 172 19.61 -11.00 1.40
N ALA A 173 20.43 -11.76 0.66
CA ALA A 173 20.43 -13.22 0.71
C ALA A 173 20.78 -13.76 2.10
N GLY A 174 20.08 -14.81 2.54
CA GLY A 174 20.28 -15.41 3.86
C GLY A 174 19.91 -14.49 5.03
N LEU A 175 19.14 -13.41 4.80
CA LEU A 175 18.72 -12.51 5.86
C LEU A 175 17.85 -13.26 6.89
N ASP A 176 18.36 -13.33 8.13
CA ASP A 176 17.54 -13.70 9.27
C ASP A 176 17.30 -12.47 10.16
N LEU A 177 16.02 -12.16 10.32
CA LEU A 177 15.56 -11.07 11.16
C LEU A 177 15.21 -11.66 12.51
N GLU A 178 16.00 -11.32 13.51
CA GLU A 178 15.65 -11.59 14.90
C GLU A 178 14.34 -10.87 15.21
N GLN A 179 13.37 -11.62 15.73
CA GLN A 179 12.09 -11.05 16.11
C GLN A 179 12.27 -10.18 17.35
N VAL A 180 11.48 -9.12 17.44
CA VAL A 180 11.35 -8.37 18.69
C VAL A 180 10.68 -9.25 19.74
N THR A 181 11.01 -9.04 21.01
CA THR A 181 10.35 -9.75 22.12
C THR A 181 8.87 -9.39 22.19
N ASP A 182 8.04 -10.28 22.75
CA ASP A 182 6.59 -10.07 22.84
C ASP A 182 6.20 -8.78 23.59
N ASP A 183 6.98 -8.39 24.61
CA ASP A 183 6.73 -7.15 25.35
C ASP A 183 6.96 -5.90 24.47
N ILE A 184 8.05 -5.87 23.70
CA ILE A 184 8.35 -4.79 22.75
C ILE A 184 7.30 -4.79 21.64
N ALA A 185 6.94 -5.95 21.10
CA ALA A 185 5.92 -6.05 20.05
C ALA A 185 4.56 -5.49 20.52
N GLN A 186 4.13 -5.83 21.74
CA GLN A 186 2.89 -5.31 22.32
C GLN A 186 2.94 -3.80 22.54
N GLU A 187 4.07 -3.27 23.01
CA GLU A 187 4.25 -1.84 23.19
C GLU A 187 4.20 -1.08 21.86
N LEU A 188 4.93 -1.55 20.85
CA LEU A 188 4.88 -0.98 19.50
C LEU A 188 3.45 -0.96 18.94
N HIS A 189 2.71 -2.07 19.07
CA HIS A 189 1.30 -2.12 18.64
C HIS A 189 0.39 -1.14 19.39
N ARG A 190 0.62 -0.94 20.69
CA ARG A 190 -0.20 -0.02 21.51
C ARG A 190 0.12 1.45 21.27
N THR A 191 1.32 1.74 20.77
CA THR A 191 1.90 3.09 20.76
C THR A 191 2.22 3.62 19.36
N SER A 192 1.91 2.86 18.31
CA SER A 192 2.08 3.30 16.92
C SER A 192 0.74 3.64 16.29
N GLY A 193 0.57 4.90 15.87
CA GLY A 193 -0.54 5.31 15.01
C GLY A 193 -0.34 4.80 13.58
N GLN A 194 -1.42 4.70 12.80
CA GLN A 194 -1.35 4.30 11.38
C GLN A 194 -1.27 5.50 10.42
N HIS A 195 -1.77 6.67 10.84
CA HIS A 195 -1.86 7.85 9.99
C HIS A 195 -1.89 9.12 10.84
N HIS A 196 -1.24 10.18 10.33
CA HIS A 196 -1.41 11.54 10.82
C HIS A 196 -2.53 12.18 10.00
N LEU A 197 -3.70 12.34 10.60
CA LEU A 197 -4.83 13.06 10.01
C LEU A 197 -5.13 14.27 10.89
N GLU A 198 -4.90 15.47 10.36
CA GLU A 198 -5.28 16.71 11.01
C GLU A 198 -6.14 17.54 10.07
N HIS A 199 -7.30 17.96 10.57
CA HIS A 199 -8.07 19.04 9.98
C HIS A 199 -7.79 20.29 10.79
N LEU A 200 -7.13 21.27 10.19
CA LEU A 200 -6.72 22.51 10.86
C LEU A 200 -7.74 23.66 10.66
N VAL A 201 -8.89 23.34 10.06
CA VAL A 201 -9.99 24.28 9.83
C VAL A 201 -11.02 24.12 10.94
N GLY A 202 -11.41 25.22 11.58
CA GLY A 202 -12.44 25.23 12.61
C GLY A 202 -13.79 24.74 12.09
N GLY A 203 -14.56 24.05 12.95
CA GLY A 203 -15.90 23.56 12.60
C GLY A 203 -16.13 22.10 12.98
N LEU A 204 -17.16 21.47 12.40
CA LEU A 204 -17.61 20.13 12.77
C LEU A 204 -16.58 19.01 12.54
N SER A 205 -15.62 19.23 11.64
CA SER A 205 -14.60 18.24 11.27
C SER A 205 -13.28 18.44 12.01
N PHE A 206 -13.20 19.42 12.92
CA PHE A 206 -12.02 19.71 13.73
C PHE A 206 -11.87 18.74 14.91
N ALA A 207 -10.63 18.50 15.35
CA ALA A 207 -10.36 17.63 16.50
C ALA A 207 -10.94 18.23 17.80
N ALA A 208 -11.80 17.50 18.48
CA ALA A 208 -12.43 17.94 19.73
C ALA A 208 -11.53 17.66 20.96
N HIS A 209 -10.30 18.18 20.95
CA HIS A 209 -9.36 18.08 22.07
C HIS A 209 -8.85 19.47 22.48
N GLU A 210 -8.68 19.73 23.78
CA GLU A 210 -8.32 21.06 24.32
C GLU A 210 -6.94 21.55 23.86
N ASP A 211 -6.04 20.63 23.53
CA ASP A 211 -4.70 20.93 23.01
C ASP A 211 -4.64 21.06 21.49
N CYS A 212 -5.77 20.91 20.81
CA CYS A 212 -5.89 21.15 19.38
C CYS A 212 -6.58 22.51 19.16
N VAL A 213 -5.90 23.43 18.49
CA VAL A 213 -6.43 24.73 18.07
C VAL A 213 -6.48 24.82 16.54
N PRO A 214 -7.57 25.32 15.94
CA PRO A 214 -7.65 25.49 14.49
C PRO A 214 -6.67 26.58 14.05
N LEU A 215 -6.00 26.36 12.91
CA LEU A 215 -5.13 27.37 12.28
C LEU A 215 -5.87 28.20 11.23
N VAL A 216 -7.02 27.70 10.76
CA VAL A 216 -7.87 28.37 9.79
C VAL A 216 -9.26 28.54 10.40
N ASP A 217 -9.66 29.79 10.58
CA ASP A 217 -11.03 30.14 10.96
C ASP A 217 -11.86 30.37 9.69
N PRO A 218 -12.86 29.54 9.38
CA PRO A 218 -13.70 29.72 8.19
C PRO A 218 -14.58 30.97 8.26
N VAL A 219 -14.79 31.57 9.43
CA VAL A 219 -15.51 32.86 9.56
C VAL A 219 -14.61 34.00 9.07
N VAL A 220 -13.30 33.94 9.36
CA VAL A 220 -12.32 34.94 8.95
C VAL A 220 -11.87 34.73 7.50
N LEU A 221 -11.70 33.47 7.08
CA LEU A 221 -11.30 33.08 5.73
C LEU A 221 -12.38 32.19 5.09
N PRO A 222 -13.52 32.76 4.65
CA PRO A 222 -14.64 31.99 4.12
C PRO A 222 -14.36 31.38 2.73
N ARG A 223 -13.28 31.80 2.06
CA ARG A 223 -12.92 31.34 0.73
C ARG A 223 -11.42 31.25 0.56
N LEU A 224 -10.96 30.17 -0.06
CA LEU A 224 -9.60 30.02 -0.58
C LEU A 224 -9.56 30.55 -2.01
N GLU A 225 -8.69 31.51 -2.30
CA GLU A 225 -8.51 32.04 -3.66
C GLU A 225 -7.78 31.04 -4.56
N THR A 226 -6.87 30.25 -3.97
CA THR A 226 -6.07 29.23 -4.64
C THR A 226 -6.02 27.96 -3.80
N PHE A 227 -6.03 26.80 -4.47
CA PHE A 227 -5.91 25.49 -3.83
C PHE A 227 -4.82 24.68 -4.52
N ALA A 228 -3.91 24.13 -3.72
CA ALA A 228 -2.90 23.18 -4.18
C ALA A 228 -3.08 21.86 -3.43
N TYR A 229 -3.06 20.76 -4.17
CA TYR A 229 -3.10 19.41 -3.63
C TYR A 229 -1.80 18.70 -3.96
N VAL A 230 -1.10 18.24 -2.92
CA VAL A 230 0.11 17.43 -3.05
C VAL A 230 -0.22 16.01 -2.63
N ASP A 231 -0.01 15.08 -3.54
CA ASP A 231 -0.25 13.66 -3.32
C ASP A 231 1.08 12.94 -3.06
N GLY A 232 1.31 12.59 -1.79
CA GLY A 232 2.49 11.88 -1.33
C GLY A 232 2.41 10.35 -1.41
N ARG A 233 1.57 9.76 -2.29
CA ARG A 233 1.38 8.28 -2.35
C ARG A 233 2.67 7.45 -2.38
N PHE A 234 3.74 7.96 -2.99
CA PHE A 234 5.06 7.30 -3.02
C PHE A 234 6.02 7.71 -1.88
N MET A 235 5.69 8.73 -1.08
CA MET A 235 6.53 9.14 0.05
C MET A 235 6.70 8.01 1.07
N TYR A 236 5.62 7.25 1.35
CA TYR A 236 5.67 6.09 2.25
C TYR A 236 6.63 4.99 1.78
N ALA A 237 6.82 4.80 0.47
CA ALA A 237 7.76 3.80 -0.02
C ALA A 237 9.21 4.14 0.36
N SER A 238 9.54 5.43 0.43
CA SER A 238 10.88 5.87 0.85
C SER A 238 11.16 5.60 2.34
N LEU A 239 10.11 5.56 3.18
CA LEU A 239 10.24 5.27 4.61
C LEU A 239 10.67 3.82 4.88
N CYS A 240 10.53 2.92 3.91
CA CYS A 240 11.01 1.54 4.03
C CYS A 240 12.54 1.43 4.08
N ARG A 241 13.29 2.44 3.63
CA ARG A 241 14.76 2.44 3.62
C ARG A 241 15.37 2.53 5.03
N GLU A 242 14.67 3.21 5.93
CA GLU A 242 15.21 3.64 7.21
C GLU A 242 14.60 2.84 8.38
N LEU A 243 14.18 1.60 8.15
CA LEU A 243 13.60 0.75 9.19
C LEU A 243 14.67 0.18 10.13
N GLY A 244 14.33 0.07 11.42
CA GLY A 244 15.13 -0.64 12.41
C GLY A 244 14.92 -2.16 12.30
N VAL A 245 15.95 -2.94 12.62
CA VAL A 245 15.83 -4.40 12.74
C VAL A 245 16.03 -4.86 14.18
N GLY A 246 15.33 -5.96 14.53
CA GLY A 246 15.31 -6.54 15.86
C GLY A 246 16.70 -6.99 16.37
N PRO A 247 16.79 -7.40 17.64
CA PRO A 247 15.68 -7.70 18.57
C PRO A 247 15.04 -6.49 19.26
N GLY A 248 15.62 -5.29 19.13
CA GLY A 248 15.22 -4.13 19.92
C GLY A 248 15.77 -4.22 21.36
N VAL A 249 16.35 -3.14 21.86
CA VAL A 249 16.97 -3.08 23.19
C VAL A 249 16.34 -1.94 23.98
N ARG A 250 15.82 -2.25 25.17
CA ARG A 250 15.32 -1.22 26.09
C ARG A 250 16.48 -0.43 26.68
N LEU A 251 16.39 0.89 26.59
CA LEU A 251 17.35 1.83 27.15
C LEU A 251 16.65 2.64 28.24
N ASN A 252 17.34 2.83 29.35
CA ASN A 252 16.89 3.76 30.38
C ASN A 252 17.03 5.22 29.90
N ARG A 253 16.64 6.16 30.75
CA ARG A 253 16.70 7.59 30.46
C ARG A 253 18.08 8.09 30.06
N ALA A 254 19.11 7.75 30.83
CA ALA A 254 20.47 8.23 30.59
C ALA A 254 21.01 7.74 29.24
N ASP A 255 20.84 6.44 28.96
CA ASP A 255 21.26 5.83 27.71
C ASP A 255 20.45 6.34 26.50
N THR A 256 19.17 6.67 26.72
CA THR A 256 18.31 7.26 25.68
C THR A 256 18.75 8.69 25.34
N VAL A 257 19.11 9.50 26.34
CA VAL A 257 19.64 10.85 26.11
C VAL A 257 20.96 10.78 25.34
N ASP A 258 21.90 9.93 25.77
CA ASP A 258 23.17 9.72 25.07
C ASP A 258 22.96 9.26 23.61
N LEU A 259 22.01 8.34 23.38
CA LEU A 259 21.64 7.89 22.04
C LEU A 259 21.19 9.05 21.15
N LEU A 260 20.28 9.89 21.64
CA LEU A 260 19.70 10.99 20.87
C LEU A 260 20.68 12.12 20.59
N ASP A 261 21.63 12.36 21.50
CA ASP A 261 22.67 13.38 21.33
C ASP A 261 23.71 12.94 20.29
N ARG A 262 24.02 11.63 20.26
CA ARG A 262 24.96 11.04 19.30
C ARG A 262 24.37 10.82 17.92
N ASP A 263 23.13 10.34 17.84
CA ASP A 263 22.44 10.00 16.58
C ASP A 263 20.96 10.41 16.65
N PRO A 264 20.60 11.63 16.22
CA PRO A 264 19.21 12.10 16.24
C PRO A 264 18.29 11.35 15.28
N TYR A 265 18.83 10.49 14.40
CA TYR A 265 18.06 9.61 13.51
C TYR A 265 18.28 8.13 13.84
N ALA A 266 18.70 7.82 15.08
CA ALA A 266 18.83 6.45 15.55
C ALA A 266 17.52 5.69 15.34
N ARG A 267 17.59 4.40 15.01
CA ARG A 267 16.37 3.59 14.88
C ARG A 267 15.84 3.32 16.28
N ALA A 268 14.99 4.18 16.81
CA ALA A 268 14.44 3.99 18.13
C ALA A 268 13.03 4.56 18.22
N ARG A 269 12.23 3.95 19.10
CA ARG A 269 10.98 4.49 19.59
C ARG A 269 11.23 4.96 21.01
N VAL A 270 10.81 6.16 21.34
CA VAL A 270 11.18 6.86 22.58
C VAL A 270 9.92 7.33 23.27
N LEU A 271 9.75 6.94 24.53
CA LEU A 271 8.78 7.55 25.42
C LEU A 271 9.31 8.91 25.85
N VAL A 272 8.50 9.95 25.66
CA VAL A 272 8.92 11.33 25.84
C VAL A 272 7.83 12.14 26.51
N ARG A 273 8.23 13.05 27.40
CA ARG A 273 7.41 14.20 27.77
C ARG A 273 7.78 15.38 26.90
N PHE A 274 6.79 16.16 26.49
CA PHE A 274 7.04 17.32 25.67
C PHE A 274 6.26 18.55 26.14
N LYS A 275 6.75 19.73 25.73
CA LYS A 275 6.01 20.99 25.77
C LYS A 275 6.07 21.64 24.39
N VAL A 276 4.89 21.98 23.86
CA VAL A 276 4.73 22.79 22.64
C VAL A 276 5.21 24.22 22.94
N PRO A 277 5.99 24.86 22.05
CA PRO A 277 6.47 26.22 22.26
C PRO A 277 5.34 27.20 22.56
N ASP A 278 5.59 28.16 23.45
CA ASP A 278 4.59 29.18 23.82
C ASP A 278 4.25 30.13 22.64
N THR A 279 5.01 30.06 21.55
CA THR A 279 4.82 30.83 20.29
C THR A 279 4.36 29.97 19.12
N TRP A 280 3.99 28.71 19.34
CA TRP A 280 3.65 27.78 18.25
C TRP A 280 2.39 28.20 17.49
N ASN A 281 2.45 28.19 16.16
CA ASN A 281 1.29 28.47 15.30
C ASN A 281 1.37 27.62 14.03
N HIS A 282 1.43 26.30 14.21
CA HIS A 282 1.57 25.34 13.13
C HIS A 282 0.85 24.03 13.49
N ALA A 283 0.81 23.08 12.57
CA ALA A 283 0.36 21.71 12.82
C ALA A 283 1.06 21.08 14.05
N GLY A 284 0.40 20.14 14.73
CA GLY A 284 1.02 19.38 15.80
C GLY A 284 2.08 18.42 15.23
N ILE A 285 3.15 18.17 15.98
CA ILE A 285 4.24 17.29 15.53
C ILE A 285 4.10 15.89 16.13
N LEU A 286 3.94 15.82 17.46
CA LEU A 286 3.92 14.55 18.18
C LEU A 286 2.48 14.10 18.43
N GLY A 287 2.10 12.96 17.87
CA GLY A 287 0.78 12.37 18.08
C GLY A 287 0.64 11.80 19.48
N VAL A 288 -0.47 12.12 20.15
CA VAL A 288 -0.84 11.58 21.46
C VAL A 288 -2.09 10.74 21.30
N ARG A 289 -2.09 9.56 21.92
CA ARG A 289 -3.25 8.68 21.88
C ARG A 289 -4.33 9.20 22.82
N HIS A 290 -5.59 9.18 22.38
CA HIS A 290 -6.72 9.41 23.28
C HIS A 290 -6.78 8.34 24.37
N ALA A 291 -7.32 8.70 25.55
CA ALA A 291 -7.55 7.74 26.62
C ALA A 291 -8.47 6.58 26.18
N ARG A 292 -9.43 6.88 25.30
CA ARG A 292 -10.31 5.91 24.66
C ARG A 292 -9.76 5.56 23.28
N ALA A 293 -9.52 4.26 23.04
CA ALA A 293 -8.86 3.79 21.83
C ALA A 293 -9.66 4.13 20.54
N GLU A 294 -10.98 4.14 20.65
CA GLU A 294 -11.92 4.47 19.58
C GLU A 294 -11.88 5.93 19.12
N GLU A 295 -11.37 6.85 19.97
CA GLU A 295 -11.16 8.26 19.62
C GLU A 295 -9.85 8.47 18.86
N GLY A 296 -8.98 7.45 18.80
CA GLY A 296 -7.78 7.45 17.99
C GLY A 296 -6.65 8.30 18.57
N TRP A 297 -6.10 9.18 17.74
CA TRP A 297 -4.92 10.01 18.03
C TRP A 297 -5.24 11.48 17.78
N TYR A 298 -4.67 12.37 18.60
CA TYR A 298 -4.68 13.81 18.41
C TYR A 298 -3.26 14.35 18.39
N TYR A 299 -3.07 15.54 17.84
CA TYR A 299 -1.77 16.14 17.62
C TYR A 299 -1.79 17.53 18.27
N PRO A 300 -1.24 17.68 19.50
CA PRO A 300 -1.22 18.95 20.20
C PRO A 300 -0.53 20.04 19.39
N ASN A 301 -1.22 21.15 19.19
CA ASN A 301 -0.66 22.35 18.56
C ASN A 301 -1.01 23.64 19.30
N ARG A 302 -1.71 23.56 20.42
CA ARG A 302 -1.91 24.70 21.32
C ARG A 302 -0.58 25.13 21.95
N PRO A 303 -0.22 26.42 21.91
CA PRO A 303 0.95 26.94 22.61
C PRO A 303 0.98 26.55 24.08
N GLY A 304 2.15 26.07 24.51
CA GLY A 304 2.37 25.67 25.90
C GLY A 304 1.70 24.35 26.31
N ALA A 305 1.01 23.65 25.41
CA ALA A 305 0.47 22.32 25.68
C ALA A 305 1.60 21.36 26.10
N VAL A 306 1.30 20.50 27.06
CA VAL A 306 2.23 19.48 27.56
C VAL A 306 1.62 18.11 27.38
N GLY A 307 2.45 17.12 27.10
CA GLY A 307 1.98 15.76 26.90
C GLY A 307 3.08 14.74 27.07
N GLU A 308 2.67 13.47 27.02
CA GLU A 308 3.57 12.32 27.02
C GLU A 308 3.15 11.40 25.88
N THR A 309 4.12 10.92 25.09
CA THR A 309 3.84 9.99 23.99
C THR A 309 5.07 9.17 23.62
N TRP A 310 4.84 8.13 22.83
CA TRP A 310 5.90 7.40 22.14
C TRP A 310 6.05 7.95 20.72
N ALA A 311 7.25 8.41 20.40
CA ALA A 311 7.60 8.93 19.07
C ALA A 311 8.86 8.24 18.53
N ASP A 312 9.05 8.26 17.22
CA ASP A 312 10.34 7.90 16.64
C ASP A 312 11.34 9.06 16.77
N THR A 313 12.63 8.74 16.62
CA THR A 313 13.70 9.76 16.78
C THR A 313 13.65 10.85 15.70
N ALA A 314 13.14 10.55 14.50
CA ALA A 314 13.03 11.54 13.43
C ALA A 314 11.92 12.56 13.76
N GLU A 315 10.77 12.12 14.28
CA GLU A 315 9.71 12.98 14.83
C GLU A 315 10.27 13.87 15.95
N LEU A 316 11.02 13.27 16.89
CA LEU A 316 11.65 14.01 17.98
C LEU A 316 12.66 15.06 17.49
N HIS A 317 13.46 14.72 16.49
CA HIS A 317 14.43 15.64 15.91
C HIS A 317 13.75 16.81 15.18
N VAL A 318 12.65 16.54 14.46
CA VAL A 318 11.81 17.59 13.86
C VAL A 318 11.24 18.49 14.95
N ALA A 319 10.68 17.93 16.03
CA ALA A 319 10.14 18.70 17.15
C ALA A 319 11.21 19.56 17.85
N ARG A 320 12.40 19.01 18.13
CA ARG A 320 13.54 19.75 18.72
C ARG A 320 13.98 20.90 17.83
N LYS A 321 14.12 20.67 16.51
CA LYS A 321 14.46 21.73 15.55
C LYS A 321 13.41 22.82 15.47
N ALA A 322 12.14 22.46 15.67
CA ALA A 322 11.02 23.36 15.75
C ALA A 322 10.89 24.08 17.12
N GLY A 323 11.79 23.81 18.06
CA GLY A 323 11.87 24.46 19.37
C GLY A 323 11.00 23.83 20.45
N TRP A 324 10.39 22.66 20.21
CA TRP A 324 9.64 21.94 21.24
C TRP A 324 10.59 21.50 22.35
N LEU A 325 10.15 21.61 23.61
CA LEU A 325 10.90 21.04 24.72
C LEU A 325 10.62 19.55 24.78
N ILE A 326 11.66 18.74 24.72
CA ILE A 326 11.59 17.28 24.62
C ILE A 326 12.38 16.68 25.78
N ASP A 327 11.70 15.92 26.63
CA ASP A 327 12.26 15.26 27.81
C ASP A 327 12.17 13.73 27.69
N PRO A 328 13.21 13.05 27.18
CA PRO A 328 13.20 11.61 26.96
C PRO A 328 13.11 10.83 28.28
N ILE A 329 12.30 9.77 28.34
CA ILE A 329 12.11 8.93 29.53
C ILE A 329 12.82 7.59 29.36
N GLU A 330 12.51 6.88 28.28
CA GLU A 330 13.10 5.59 27.93
C GLU A 330 12.93 5.34 26.44
N SER A 331 13.60 4.33 25.90
CA SER A 331 13.45 3.97 24.50
C SER A 331 13.63 2.49 24.23
N VAL A 332 13.12 2.05 23.08
CA VAL A 332 13.50 0.80 22.44
C VAL A 332 14.35 1.13 21.23
N ALA A 333 15.62 0.79 21.28
CA ALA A 333 16.59 1.02 20.21
C ALA A 333 16.78 -0.23 19.35
N PHE A 334 16.73 -0.06 18.04
CA PHE A 334 16.91 -1.08 17.02
C PHE A 334 18.25 -0.91 16.32
N THR A 335 18.71 -1.98 15.69
CA THR A 335 19.94 -1.91 14.92
C THR A 335 19.65 -1.47 13.48
N LYS A 336 20.65 -0.90 12.82
CA LYS A 336 20.59 -0.58 11.37
C LYS A 336 21.01 -1.78 10.50
N THR A 337 21.58 -2.82 11.11
CA THR A 337 22.26 -3.92 10.43
C THR A 337 22.00 -5.24 11.12
N THR A 338 21.89 -6.31 10.36
CA THR A 338 21.85 -7.69 10.88
C THR A 338 22.87 -8.57 10.15
N THR A 339 22.91 -9.85 10.47
CA THR A 339 23.79 -10.84 9.84
C THR A 339 23.09 -11.51 8.65
N SER A 340 23.85 -11.79 7.61
CA SER A 340 23.46 -12.62 6.46
C SER A 340 24.58 -13.59 6.09
N GLU A 341 24.35 -14.47 5.10
CA GLU A 341 25.34 -15.44 4.60
C GLU A 341 26.70 -14.80 4.20
N GLY A 342 26.74 -13.50 3.89
CA GLY A 342 27.94 -12.75 3.54
C GLY A 342 28.52 -11.86 4.66
N GLY A 343 28.00 -11.95 5.89
CA GLY A 343 28.40 -11.11 7.02
C GLY A 343 27.37 -10.05 7.41
N ARG A 344 27.82 -8.94 7.98
CA ARG A 344 26.94 -7.88 8.50
C ARG A 344 26.42 -7.00 7.36
N VAL A 345 25.10 -6.87 7.25
CA VAL A 345 24.41 -6.15 6.17
C VAL A 345 23.43 -5.12 6.71
N VAL A 346 23.24 -4.02 5.98
CA VAL A 346 22.16 -3.06 6.25
C VAL A 346 20.89 -3.58 5.61
N VAL A 347 19.78 -3.60 6.36
CA VAL A 347 18.49 -4.04 5.82
C VAL A 347 17.77 -2.83 5.26
N ARG A 348 17.90 -2.62 3.95
CA ARG A 348 17.25 -1.52 3.24
C ARG A 348 16.37 -2.05 2.13
N PRO A 349 15.11 -2.37 2.43
CA PRO A 349 14.16 -2.69 1.40
C PRO A 349 14.06 -1.56 0.38
N LEU A 350 13.98 -1.94 -0.90
CA LEU A 350 13.74 -1.03 -2.04
C LEU A 350 14.84 0.02 -2.30
N ASP A 351 16.10 -0.26 -1.93
CA ASP A 351 17.27 0.59 -2.21
C ASP A 351 17.52 0.87 -3.71
N THR A 352 16.73 0.28 -4.61
CA THR A 352 16.81 0.43 -6.08
C THR A 352 16.11 1.68 -6.63
N PHE A 353 15.40 2.47 -5.80
CA PHE A 353 14.74 3.72 -6.21
C PHE A 353 15.61 4.98 -6.00
N ALA A 354 16.93 4.84 -5.94
CA ALA A 354 17.87 5.95 -5.73
C ALA A 354 18.34 6.60 -7.03
#